data_AF-A0A349B4U5-F1
#
_entry.id   AF-A0A349B4U5-F1
#
_cell.length_a   1.000
_cell.length_b   1.000
_cell.length_c   1.000
_cell.angle_alpha   90.00
_cell.angle_beta   90.00
_cell.angle_gamma   90.00
#
_symmetry.space_group_name_H-M   'P 1'
#
loop_
_entity.id
_entity.type
_entity.pdbx_description
1 polymer ?
#
loop_
_entity_poly.entity_id
_entity_poly.type
_entity_poly.pdbx_seq_one_letter_code
_entity_poly.pdbx_strand_id
1 'polypeptide(L)'
;GDRRGALRCRYQALVADLVRRGAVDDVAARTPAELRRELAGRQPTLDPVLDSVTERFEAAWYGGRSVDAGGLAAFRADVDALRAAELRPVVRS
;
A
#
# COMPACT_ATOMS: atom_id res chain seq x y z
N GLY A 1 9.31 -0.01 19.95
CA GLY A 1 9.03 -0.88 18.79
C GLY A 1 9.80 -0.38 17.59
N ASP A 2 10.33 -1.28 16.77
CA ASP A 2 11.09 -0.91 15.56
C ASP A 2 10.15 -0.28 14.51
N ARG A 3 10.61 0.81 13.88
CA ARG A 3 9.90 1.54 12.82
C ARG A 3 9.56 0.62 11.64
N ARG A 4 10.41 -0.38 11.35
CA ARG A 4 10.13 -1.38 10.31
C ARG A 4 8.89 -2.22 10.63
N GLY A 5 8.71 -2.63 11.88
CA GLY A 5 7.49 -3.34 12.32
C GLY A 5 6.25 -2.46 12.23
N ALA A 6 6.35 -1.19 12.63
CA ALA A 6 5.26 -0.23 12.54
C ALA A 6 4.83 0.05 11.09
N LEU A 7 5.78 0.04 10.15
CA LEU A 7 5.54 0.16 8.71
C LEU A 7 4.85 -1.11 8.19
N ARG A 8 5.36 -2.31 8.53
CA ARG A 8 4.76 -3.58 8.11
C ARG A 8 3.29 -3.71 8.53
N CYS A 9 2.98 -3.44 9.79
CA CYS A 9 1.59 -3.54 10.29
C CYS A 9 0.65 -2.60 9.53
N ARG A 10 1.11 -1.39 9.20
CA ARG A 10 0.31 -0.40 8.45
C ARG A 10 0.12 -0.81 7.01
N TYR A 11 1.17 -1.31 6.36
CA TYR A 11 1.08 -1.83 5.01
C TYR A 11 0.06 -2.98 4.94
N GLN A 12 0.14 -3.96 5.85
CA GLN A 12 -0.82 -5.06 5.92
C GLN A 12 -2.25 -4.59 6.16
N ALA A 13 -2.44 -3.59 7.04
CA ALA A 13 -3.75 -3.00 7.28
C ALA A 13 -4.30 -2.23 6.06
N LEU A 14 -3.44 -1.57 5.27
CA LEU A 14 -3.83 -0.95 4.01
C LEU A 14 -4.28 -2.01 3.00
N VAL A 15 -3.51 -3.08 2.81
CA VAL A 15 -3.87 -4.18 1.90
C VAL A 15 -5.23 -4.78 2.28
N ALA A 16 -5.44 -5.07 3.56
CA ALA A 16 -6.71 -5.59 4.05
C ALA A 16 -7.89 -4.62 3.79
N ASP A 17 -7.67 -3.31 3.93
CA ASP A 17 -8.68 -2.30 3.62
C ASP A 17 -9.04 -2.29 2.13
N LEU A 18 -8.05 -2.31 1.25
CA LEU A 18 -8.23 -2.34 -0.20
C LEU A 18 -9.01 -3.58 -0.66
N VAL A 19 -8.69 -4.75 -0.09
CA VAL A 19 -9.42 -6.00 -0.35
C VAL A 19 -10.87 -5.90 0.14
N ARG A 20 -11.08 -5.42 1.38
CA ARG A 20 -12.42 -5.27 1.97
C ARG A 20 -13.30 -4.32 1.17
N ARG A 21 -12.72 -3.26 0.61
CA ARG A 21 -13.41 -2.27 -0.25
C ARG A 21 -13.58 -2.77 -1.68
N GLY A 22 -13.10 -3.97 -1.99
CA GLY A 22 -13.15 -4.58 -3.30
C GLY A 22 -12.30 -3.84 -4.34
N ALA A 23 -11.33 -3.01 -3.95
CA ALA A 23 -10.47 -2.31 -4.91
C ALA A 23 -9.46 -3.27 -5.57
N VAL A 24 -9.11 -4.34 -4.85
CA VAL A 24 -8.23 -5.42 -5.30
C VAL A 24 -8.80 -6.78 -4.92
N ASP A 25 -8.44 -7.80 -5.68
CA ASP A 25 -8.82 -9.18 -5.37
C ASP A 25 -8.05 -9.72 -4.16
N ASP A 26 -8.73 -10.54 -3.35
CA ASP A 26 -8.14 -11.28 -2.22
C ASP A 26 -7.39 -12.50 -2.76
N VAL A 27 -6.13 -12.28 -3.15
CA VAL A 27 -5.26 -13.35 -3.66
C VAL A 27 -4.16 -13.63 -2.63
N ALA A 28 -4.20 -14.82 -2.07
CA ALA A 28 -3.13 -15.32 -1.21
C ALA A 28 -1.78 -15.28 -1.96
N ALA A 29 -0.73 -14.80 -1.30
CA ALA A 29 0.64 -14.64 -1.81
C ALA A 29 0.89 -13.51 -2.83
N ARG A 30 -0.04 -12.57 -3.01
CA ARG A 30 0.18 -11.40 -3.86
C ARG A 30 1.34 -10.53 -3.35
N THR A 31 2.27 -10.21 -4.24
CA THR A 31 3.40 -9.32 -3.95
C THR A 31 2.94 -7.85 -3.93
N PRO A 32 3.65 -6.97 -3.21
CA PRO A 32 3.38 -5.53 -3.24
C PRO A 32 3.35 -4.93 -4.65
N ALA A 33 4.30 -5.33 -5.51
CA ALA A 33 4.35 -4.90 -6.90
C ALA A 33 3.13 -5.34 -7.73
N GLU A 34 2.61 -6.56 -7.53
CA GLU A 34 1.40 -7.03 -8.22
C GLU A 34 0.16 -6.26 -7.78
N LEU A 35 0.03 -6.00 -6.47
CA LEU A 35 -1.04 -5.17 -5.92
C LEU A 35 -1.03 -3.77 -6.55
N ARG A 36 0.15 -3.15 -6.66
CA ARG A 36 0.32 -1.85 -7.30
C ARG A 36 -0.14 -1.87 -8.75
N ARG A 37 0.32 -2.85 -9.55
CA ARG A 37 -0.05 -2.94 -10.98
C ARG A 37 -1.56 -3.07 -11.17
N GLU A 38 -2.23 -3.87 -10.35
CA GLU A 38 -3.69 -4.04 -10.42
C GLU A 38 -4.41 -2.72 -10.10
N LEU A 39 -4.01 -2.03 -9.03
CA LEU A 39 -4.59 -0.75 -8.68
C LEU A 39 -4.27 0.34 -9.70
N ALA A 40 -3.06 0.42 -10.23
CA ALA A 40 -2.68 1.41 -11.23
C ALA A 40 -3.54 1.29 -12.50
N GLY A 41 -3.86 0.05 -12.92
CA GLY A 41 -4.76 -0.20 -14.05
C GLY A 41 -6.20 0.25 -13.79
N ARG A 42 -6.64 0.32 -12.52
CA ARG A 42 -8.02 0.65 -12.12
C ARG A 42 -8.19 2.09 -11.61
N GLN A 43 -7.13 2.64 -11.01
CA GLN A 43 -7.03 3.91 -10.31
C GLN A 43 -5.74 4.64 -10.69
N PRO A 44 -5.58 5.04 -11.96
CA PRO A 44 -4.33 5.66 -12.43
C PRO A 44 -3.98 6.96 -11.70
N THR A 45 -4.99 7.67 -11.18
CA THR A 45 -4.81 8.89 -10.37
C THR A 45 -4.15 8.63 -9.01
N LEU A 46 -4.21 7.40 -8.50
CA LEU A 46 -3.62 7.00 -7.22
C LEU A 46 -2.27 6.30 -7.38
N ASP A 47 -1.84 5.98 -8.61
CA ASP A 47 -0.59 5.25 -8.87
C ASP A 47 0.64 5.91 -8.22
N PRO A 48 0.83 7.25 -8.27
CA PRO A 48 1.99 7.87 -7.60
C PRO A 48 2.01 7.66 -6.08
N VAL A 49 0.84 7.66 -5.44
CA VAL A 49 0.72 7.46 -3.98
C VAL A 49 0.95 6.00 -3.63
N LEU A 50 0.39 5.08 -4.43
CA LEU A 50 0.60 3.63 -4.26
C LEU A 50 2.05 3.22 -4.48
N ASP A 51 2.70 3.82 -5.47
CA ASP A 51 4.11 3.60 -5.77
C ASP A 51 4.98 4.05 -4.60
N SER A 52 4.79 5.27 -4.08
CA SER A 52 5.49 5.76 -2.88
C SER A 52 5.34 4.82 -1.67
N VAL A 53 4.12 4.35 -1.37
CA VAL A 53 3.87 3.43 -0.25
C VAL A 53 4.56 2.09 -0.48
N THR A 54 4.48 1.56 -1.69
CA THR A 54 5.03 0.25 -2.05
C THR A 54 6.55 0.27 -2.04
N GLU A 55 7.20 1.25 -2.67
CA GLU A 55 8.66 1.39 -2.68
C GLU A 55 9.23 1.53 -1.27
N ARG A 56 8.60 2.35 -0.41
CA ARG A 56 9.05 2.51 1.00
C ARG A 56 8.93 1.22 1.78
N PHE A 57 7.85 0.45 1.56
CA PHE A 57 7.69 -0.87 2.17
C PHE A 57 8.77 -1.84 1.68
N GLU A 58 8.94 -1.97 0.37
CA GLU A 58 9.91 -2.90 -0.23
C GLU A 58 11.35 -2.56 0.17
N ALA A 59 11.71 -1.28 0.16
CA ALA A 59 13.03 -0.82 0.57
C ALA A 59 13.34 -1.13 2.05
N ALA A 60 12.35 -0.98 2.93
CA ALA A 60 12.51 -1.30 4.34
C ALA A 60 12.49 -2.81 4.59
N TRP A 61 11.66 -3.56 3.85
CA TRP A 61 11.41 -4.97 4.12
C TRP A 61 12.39 -5.90 3.40
N TYR A 62 12.66 -5.66 2.13
CA TYR A 62 13.57 -6.45 1.29
C TYR A 62 14.93 -5.77 1.15
N GLY A 63 14.97 -4.44 1.02
CA GLY A 63 16.20 -3.68 0.84
C GLY A 63 16.99 -3.41 2.12
N GLY A 64 16.43 -3.73 3.30
CA GLY A 64 17.07 -3.49 4.59
C GLY A 64 17.33 -2.01 4.92
N ARG A 65 16.73 -1.06 4.18
CA ARG A 65 16.95 0.37 4.43
C ARG A 65 16.35 0.79 5.76
N SER A 66 17.10 1.57 6.53
CA SER A 66 16.61 2.18 7.76
C SER A 66 15.49 3.17 7.45
N VAL A 67 14.35 3.01 8.12
CA VAL A 67 13.24 3.96 8.05
C VAL A 67 13.46 5.04 9.10
N ASP A 68 13.75 6.27 8.67
CA ASP A 68 13.84 7.41 9.57
C ASP A 68 12.45 7.97 9.94
N ALA A 69 12.42 9.03 10.76
CA ALA A 69 11.17 9.63 11.20
C ALA A 69 10.39 10.30 10.05
N GLY A 70 11.08 10.95 9.11
CA GLY A 70 10.47 11.62 7.96
C GLY A 70 9.86 10.63 6.97
N GLY A 71 10.59 9.55 6.67
CA GLY A 71 10.15 8.44 5.85
C GLY A 71 8.91 7.76 6.41
N LEU A 72 8.87 7.53 7.72
CA LEU A 72 7.68 6.98 8.40
C LEU A 72 6.50 7.96 8.40
N ALA A 73 6.74 9.26 8.56
CA ALA A 73 5.68 10.28 8.53
C ALA A 73 5.03 10.39 7.15
N ALA A 74 5.84 10.45 6.09
CA ALA A 74 5.33 10.49 4.73
C ALA A 74 4.64 9.17 4.32
N PHE A 75 5.16 8.01 4.75
CA PHE A 75 4.45 6.73 4.57
C PHE A 75 3.06 6.75 5.20
N ARG A 76 2.91 7.33 6.40
CA ARG A 76 1.61 7.47 7.06
C ARG A 76 0.67 8.38 6.27
N ALA A 77 1.15 9.53 5.82
CA ALA A 77 0.35 10.47 5.04
C ALA A 77 -0.18 9.81 3.75
N ASP A 78 0.67 9.07 3.04
CA ASP A 78 0.28 8.38 1.81
C ASP A 78 -0.78 7.28 2.08
N VAL A 79 -0.59 6.50 3.16
CA VAL A 79 -1.60 5.50 3.59
C VAL A 79 -2.94 6.15 3.93
N ASP A 80 -2.92 7.29 4.62
CA ASP A 80 -4.14 8.01 4.99
C ASP A 80 -4.84 8.59 3.75
N ALA A 81 -4.07 9.08 2.76
CA ALA A 81 -4.61 9.53 1.48
C ALA A 81 -5.32 8.40 0.71
N LEU A 82 -4.73 7.19 0.67
CA LEU A 82 -5.36 6.02 0.02
C LEU A 82 -6.63 5.55 0.73
N ARG A 83 -6.69 5.69 2.05
CA ARG A 83 -7.89 5.38 2.84
C ARG A 83 -9.01 6.39 2.61
N ALA A 84 -8.66 7.66 2.48
CA ALA A 84 -9.62 8.74 2.22
C ALA A 84 -10.07 8.80 0.74
N ALA A 85 -9.29 8.23 -0.19
CA ALA A 85 -9.63 8.23 -1.60
C ALA A 85 -10.88 7.39 -1.87
N GLU A 86 -11.76 7.87 -2.75
CA GLU A 86 -12.86 7.09 -3.29
C GLU A 86 -12.31 5.99 -4.22
N LEU A 87 -12.58 4.73 -3.91
CA LEU A 87 -12.11 3.58 -4.68
C LEU A 87 -13.26 2.97 -5.48
N ARG A 88 -12.99 2.67 -6.75
CA ARG A 88 -13.88 1.93 -7.63
C ARG A 88 -13.78 0.44 -7.27
N PRO A 89 -14.88 -0.21 -6.87
CA PRO A 89 -14.88 -1.63 -6.54
C PRO A 89 -14.78 -2.50 -7.80
N VAL A 90 -14.25 -3.70 -7.63
CA VAL A 90 -14.26 -4.78 -8.61
C VAL A 90 -15.70 -5.21 -8.82
N VAL A 91 -16.23 -4.97 -10.02
CA VAL A 91 -17.47 -5.60 -10.45
C VAL A 91 -17.14 -7.07 -10.71
N ARG A 92 -17.65 -7.95 -9.84
CA ARG A 92 -17.60 -9.40 -10.09
C ARG A 92 -18.67 -9.71 -11.14
N SER A 93 -18.23 -10.12 -12.33
CA SER A 93 -19.08 -10.67 -13.39
C SER A 93 -19.71 -12.00 -12.98
#